data_AF-A0A969HXE2-F1
#
_entry.id   AF-A0A969HXE2-F1
#
_cell.length_a   1.000
_cell.length_b   1.000
_cell.length_c   1.000
_cell.angle_alpha   90.00
_cell.angle_beta   90.00
_cell.angle_gamma   90.00
#
_symmetry.space_group_name_H-M   'P 1'
#
loop_
_entity.id
_entity.type
_entity.pdbx_description
1 polymer ?
#
loop_
_entity_poly.entity_id
_entity_poly.type
_entity_poly.pdbx_seq_one_letter_code
_entity_poly.pdbx_strand_id
1 'polypeptide(L)'
;MVVSCTDGAAGRAQLWRSMVAWRIGGAAYFLAAVVPVLLFAGAYLAVRWQRGSWLMPEADAIFGTPAWGVALLAAALSGPGEEPGWRGFALRTVQRRHSALAAALIVGVLWWIWHLPMFLYRVDVHPAQALLFLVGLLAGSVWVSAVFNASGGSVFAAMLWHCVWNLASAIGRDFPPAVFLIMTSTVLVLAGLLIALWGPARLAPRSPRTS
;
A
#
# COMPACT_ATOMS: atom_id res chain seq x y z
N MET A 1 -19.77 -8.25 6.11
CA MET A 1 -20.31 -9.45 6.81
C MET A 1 -19.53 -9.75 8.08
N VAL A 2 -18.21 -9.94 8.02
CA VAL A 2 -17.37 -10.31 9.19
C VAL A 2 -17.43 -9.32 10.36
N VAL A 3 -17.22 -8.01 10.12
CA VAL A 3 -17.28 -6.98 11.18
C VAL A 3 -18.63 -6.94 11.89
N SER A 4 -19.72 -7.26 11.18
CA SER A 4 -21.05 -7.35 11.77
C SER A 4 -21.16 -8.51 12.78
N CYS A 5 -20.53 -9.63 12.47
CA CYS A 5 -20.57 -10.84 13.29
C CYS A 5 -19.66 -10.74 14.52
N THR A 6 -18.57 -9.98 14.44
CA THR A 6 -17.59 -9.83 15.52
C THR A 6 -17.86 -8.63 16.43
N ASP A 7 -18.14 -7.46 15.84
CA ASP A 7 -18.20 -6.16 16.53
C ASP A 7 -19.59 -5.48 16.40
N GLY A 8 -20.57 -6.17 15.80
CA GLY A 8 -21.95 -5.72 15.72
C GLY A 8 -22.18 -4.46 14.88
N ALA A 9 -23.24 -3.72 15.20
CA ALA A 9 -23.59 -2.48 14.50
C ALA A 9 -22.58 -1.34 14.76
N ALA A 10 -22.01 -1.29 15.97
CA ALA A 10 -21.00 -0.30 16.34
C ALA A 10 -19.72 -0.45 15.52
N GLY A 11 -19.23 -1.69 15.35
CA GLY A 11 -18.06 -1.97 14.51
C GLY A 11 -18.26 -1.59 13.05
N ARG A 12 -19.43 -1.90 12.47
CA ARG A 12 -19.78 -1.45 11.10
C ARG A 12 -19.73 0.07 10.97
N ALA A 13 -20.36 0.77 11.91
CA ALA A 13 -20.41 2.22 11.87
C ALA A 13 -19.01 2.84 12.02
N GLN A 14 -18.15 2.24 12.87
CA GLN A 14 -16.76 2.67 13.00
C GLN A 14 -15.96 2.44 11.71
N LEU A 15 -16.09 1.27 11.09
CA LEU A 15 -15.43 0.98 9.82
C LEU A 15 -15.86 1.98 8.74
N TRP A 16 -17.16 2.17 8.57
CA TRP A 16 -17.69 3.13 7.60
C TRP A 16 -17.14 4.54 7.84
N ARG A 17 -17.21 5.04 9.08
CA ARG A 17 -16.64 6.34 9.45
C ARG A 17 -15.16 6.44 9.10
N SER A 18 -14.38 5.38 9.34
CA SER A 18 -12.95 5.37 9.00
C SER A 18 -12.67 5.33 7.49
N MET A 19 -13.59 4.79 6.68
CA MET A 19 -13.49 4.78 5.22
C MET A 19 -13.79 6.15 4.60
N VAL A 20 -14.65 6.95 5.24
CA VAL A 20 -15.00 8.30 4.76
C VAL A 20 -14.30 9.43 5.52
N ALA A 21 -13.38 9.11 6.43
CA ALA A 21 -12.61 10.07 7.22
C ALA A 21 -11.51 10.72 6.37
N TRP A 22 -11.88 11.66 5.50
CA TRP A 22 -10.95 12.37 4.61
C TRP A 22 -10.13 13.45 5.33
N ARG A 23 -10.56 13.94 6.49
CA ARG A 23 -9.83 14.97 7.26
C ARG A 23 -8.67 14.34 8.07
N ILE A 24 -7.64 13.85 7.37
CA ILE A 24 -6.52 13.08 7.94
C ILE A 24 -5.25 13.90 8.25
N GLY A 25 -5.26 15.21 7.95
CA GLY A 25 -4.12 16.10 8.14
C GLY A 25 -3.08 16.02 7.01
N GLY A 26 -2.33 17.10 6.81
CA GLY A 26 -1.41 17.25 5.67
C GLY A 26 -0.30 16.20 5.62
N ALA A 27 0.26 15.80 6.77
CA ALA A 27 1.29 14.77 6.83
C ALA A 27 0.80 13.41 6.34
N ALA A 28 -0.45 13.02 6.65
CA ALA A 28 -1.02 11.77 6.18
C ALA A 28 -1.26 11.81 4.66
N TYR A 29 -1.73 12.92 4.10
CA TYR A 29 -1.82 13.11 2.66
C TYR A 29 -0.46 13.07 1.97
N PHE A 30 0.56 13.67 2.58
CA PHE A 30 1.92 13.63 2.07
C PHE A 30 2.45 12.18 2.01
N LEU A 31 2.34 11.42 3.09
CA LEU A 31 2.79 10.03 3.15
C LEU A 31 1.96 9.09 2.24
N ALA A 32 0.65 9.34 2.12
CA ALA A 32 -0.26 8.48 1.35
C ALA A 32 -0.18 8.74 -0.15
N ALA A 33 -0.14 9.99 -0.59
CA ALA A 33 -0.24 10.35 -2.01
C ALA A 33 1.07 10.90 -2.58
N VAL A 34 1.75 11.79 -1.85
CA VAL A 34 2.92 12.50 -2.42
C VAL A 34 4.15 11.59 -2.44
N VAL A 35 4.41 10.84 -1.38
CA VAL A 35 5.61 9.98 -1.32
C VAL A 35 5.64 8.95 -2.46
N PRO A 36 4.59 8.16 -2.75
CA PRO A 36 4.62 7.22 -3.88
C PRO A 36 4.93 7.88 -5.23
N VAL A 37 4.38 9.08 -5.46
CA VAL A 37 4.61 9.85 -6.70
C VAL A 37 6.06 10.33 -6.78
N LEU A 38 6.62 10.85 -5.68
CA LEU A 38 8.02 11.27 -5.62
C LEU A 38 8.98 10.08 -5.79
N LEU A 39 8.65 8.92 -5.23
CA LEU A 39 9.42 7.70 -5.41
C LEU A 39 9.44 7.25 -6.87
N PHE A 40 8.27 7.27 -7.52
CA PHE A 40 8.17 6.96 -8.93
C PHE A 40 8.99 7.93 -9.78
N ALA A 41 8.81 9.24 -9.58
CA ALA A 41 9.53 10.28 -10.31
C ALA A 41 11.05 10.17 -10.10
N GLY A 42 11.50 9.98 -8.86
CA GLY A 42 12.91 9.81 -8.52
C GLY A 42 13.51 8.55 -9.14
N ALA A 43 12.81 7.41 -9.06
CA ALA A 43 13.24 6.15 -9.68
C ALA A 43 13.36 6.28 -11.20
N TYR A 44 12.38 6.94 -11.83
CA TYR A 44 12.41 7.23 -13.25
C TYR A 44 13.63 8.07 -13.62
N LEU A 45 13.83 9.22 -12.96
CA LEU A 45 14.95 10.13 -13.23
C LEU A 45 16.31 9.45 -13.04
N ALA A 46 16.46 8.63 -12.01
CA ALA A 46 17.69 7.87 -11.75
C ALA A 46 18.03 6.90 -12.89
N VAL A 47 17.02 6.18 -13.42
CA VAL A 47 17.22 5.28 -14.57
C VAL A 47 17.57 6.07 -15.84
N ARG A 48 16.95 7.23 -16.05
CA ARG A 48 17.28 8.09 -17.21
C ARG A 48 18.71 8.59 -17.16
N TRP A 49 19.12 9.07 -15.99
CA TRP A 49 20.49 9.51 -15.74
C TRP A 49 21.50 8.41 -16.06
N GLN A 50 21.29 7.20 -15.55
CA GLN A 50 22.20 6.06 -15.80
C GLN A 50 22.24 5.65 -17.28
N ARG A 51 21.12 5.76 -18.00
CA ARG A 51 21.03 5.36 -19.42
C ARG A 51 21.44 6.45 -20.40
N GLY A 52 21.68 7.68 -19.94
CA GLY A 52 22.03 8.82 -20.80
C GLY A 52 20.95 9.20 -21.84
N SER A 53 19.72 8.72 -21.69
CA SER A 53 18.62 8.98 -22.61
C SER A 53 17.46 9.66 -21.88
N TRP A 54 16.76 10.59 -22.52
CA TRP A 54 15.62 11.34 -21.92
C TRP A 54 14.28 11.18 -22.65
N LEU A 55 14.23 10.35 -23.70
CA LEU A 55 13.01 9.89 -24.39
C LEU A 55 11.97 9.30 -23.43
N MET A 56 10.87 10.00 -23.21
CA MET A 56 9.66 9.43 -22.61
C MET A 56 9.05 8.39 -23.56
N PRO A 57 8.44 7.31 -23.05
CA PRO A 57 7.52 6.54 -23.87
C PRO A 57 6.44 7.47 -24.42
N GLU A 58 6.04 7.24 -25.67
CA GLU A 58 4.99 8.06 -26.28
C GLU A 58 3.70 7.98 -25.46
N ALA A 59 3.00 9.10 -25.31
CA ALA A 59 1.78 9.17 -24.52
C ALA A 59 0.72 8.18 -25.01
N ASP A 60 0.66 7.94 -26.33
CA ASP A 60 -0.27 6.97 -26.93
C ASP A 60 0.13 5.51 -26.67
N ALA A 61 1.44 5.22 -26.52
CA ALA A 61 1.91 3.89 -26.13
C ALA A 61 1.53 3.55 -24.69
N ILE A 62 1.42 4.58 -23.84
CA ILE A 62 0.87 4.48 -22.49
C ILE A 62 -0.66 4.52 -22.61
N PHE A 63 -1.27 5.69 -22.73
CA PHE A 63 -2.70 5.92 -22.55
C PHE A 63 -3.62 5.50 -23.71
N GLY A 64 -3.08 5.11 -24.88
CA GLY A 64 -3.87 4.86 -26.09
C GLY A 64 -4.57 3.50 -26.16
N THR A 65 -4.38 2.61 -25.17
CA THR A 65 -4.93 1.25 -25.19
C THR A 65 -6.11 1.05 -24.22
N PRO A 66 -7.11 0.19 -24.56
CA PRO A 66 -8.17 -0.18 -23.62
C PRO A 66 -7.66 -0.83 -22.32
N ALA A 67 -6.48 -1.47 -22.38
CA ALA A 67 -5.81 -2.04 -21.22
C ALA A 67 -5.50 -0.98 -20.16
N TRP A 68 -5.24 0.26 -20.58
CA TRP A 68 -5.00 1.37 -19.68
C TRP A 68 -6.26 1.80 -18.91
N GLY A 69 -7.42 1.83 -19.57
CA GLY A 69 -8.70 2.07 -18.90
C GLY A 69 -9.00 1.02 -17.82
N VAL A 70 -8.71 -0.25 -18.12
CA VAL A 70 -8.86 -1.36 -17.15
C VAL A 70 -7.86 -1.22 -15.99
N ALA A 71 -6.60 -0.85 -16.28
CA ALA A 71 -5.58 -0.65 -15.24
C ALA A 71 -5.94 0.51 -14.29
N LEU A 72 -6.46 1.62 -14.82
CA LEU A 72 -6.97 2.75 -14.03
C LEU A 72 -8.11 2.34 -13.12
N LEU A 73 -9.09 1.63 -13.67
CA LEU A 73 -10.23 1.15 -12.90
C LEU A 73 -9.78 0.18 -11.79
N ALA A 74 -8.89 -0.76 -12.12
CA ALA A 74 -8.34 -1.69 -11.14
C ALA A 74 -7.58 -0.97 -10.03
N ALA A 75 -6.76 0.03 -10.35
CA ALA A 75 -6.05 0.84 -9.35
C ALA A 75 -7.01 1.67 -8.49
N ALA A 76 -8.07 2.23 -9.07
CA ALA A 76 -9.08 3.00 -8.33
C ALA A 76 -9.90 2.12 -7.38
N LEU A 77 -10.13 0.85 -7.74
CA LEU A 77 -10.94 -0.08 -6.96
C LEU A 77 -10.13 -0.90 -5.94
N SER A 78 -8.81 -1.06 -6.11
CA SER A 78 -7.99 -1.90 -5.22
C SER A 78 -8.02 -1.40 -3.77
N GLY A 79 -7.86 -0.09 -3.55
CA GLY A 79 -7.94 0.50 -2.22
C GLY A 79 -9.28 0.20 -1.54
N PRO A 80 -10.42 0.65 -2.09
CA PRO A 80 -11.75 0.37 -1.54
C PRO A 80 -12.11 -1.11 -1.44
N GLY A 81 -11.63 -1.95 -2.36
CA GLY A 81 -11.89 -3.38 -2.37
C GLY A 81 -11.14 -4.15 -1.28
N GLU A 82 -9.94 -3.72 -0.92
CA GLU A 82 -9.03 -4.50 -0.05
C GLU A 82 -8.82 -3.88 1.34
N GLU A 83 -8.61 -2.56 1.43
CA GLU A 83 -8.20 -1.90 2.67
C GLU A 83 -9.24 -1.93 3.81
N PRO A 84 -10.57 -1.94 3.56
CA PRO A 84 -11.54 -2.18 4.63
C PRO A 84 -11.34 -3.54 5.31
N GLY A 85 -10.92 -4.56 4.57
CA GLY A 85 -10.57 -5.87 5.13
C GLY A 85 -9.22 -5.85 5.84
N TRP A 86 -8.17 -5.37 5.16
CA TRP A 86 -6.80 -5.42 5.68
C TRP A 86 -6.57 -4.43 6.83
N ARG A 87 -6.88 -3.16 6.66
CA ARG A 87 -6.59 -2.09 7.65
C ARG A 87 -7.81 -1.79 8.51
N GLY A 88 -9.00 -1.91 7.93
CA GLY A 88 -10.27 -1.74 8.63
C GLY A 88 -10.63 -2.86 9.60
N PHE A 89 -10.18 -4.10 9.36
CA PHE A 89 -10.48 -5.25 10.22
C PHE A 89 -9.24 -6.02 10.70
N ALA A 90 -8.46 -6.61 9.78
CA ALA A 90 -7.38 -7.54 10.14
C ALA A 90 -6.30 -6.86 10.98
N LEU A 91 -5.73 -5.75 10.51
CA LEU A 91 -4.69 -4.99 11.19
C LEU A 91 -5.17 -4.50 12.56
N ARG A 92 -6.38 -3.92 12.64
CA ARG A 92 -6.97 -3.49 13.92
C ARG A 92 -7.07 -4.64 14.93
N THR A 93 -7.44 -5.83 14.46
CA THR A 93 -7.61 -7.02 15.31
C THR A 93 -6.26 -7.53 15.80
N VAL A 94 -5.29 -7.68 14.89
CA VAL A 94 -3.94 -8.19 15.21
C VAL A 94 -3.18 -7.20 16.10
N GLN A 95 -3.32 -5.89 15.87
CA GLN A 95 -2.72 -4.84 16.71
C GLN A 95 -3.23 -4.82 18.17
N ARG A 96 -4.34 -5.50 18.51
CA ARG A 96 -4.78 -5.62 19.91
C ARG A 96 -3.84 -6.47 20.77
N ARG A 97 -3.04 -7.35 20.15
CA ARG A 97 -2.18 -8.32 20.85
C ARG A 97 -0.71 -8.29 20.40
N HIS A 98 -0.39 -7.51 19.38
CA HIS A 98 0.94 -7.44 18.79
C HIS A 98 1.39 -5.99 18.62
N SER A 99 2.71 -5.77 18.56
CA SER A 99 3.26 -4.47 18.17
C SER A 99 2.80 -4.11 16.75
N ALA A 100 2.82 -2.81 16.41
CA ALA A 100 2.38 -2.36 15.09
C ALA A 100 3.18 -3.01 13.96
N LEU A 101 4.49 -3.19 14.16
CA LEU A 101 5.35 -3.87 13.19
C LEU A 101 4.97 -5.34 13.02
N ALA A 102 4.83 -6.08 14.13
CA ALA A 102 4.43 -7.48 14.07
C ALA A 102 3.05 -7.64 13.42
N ALA A 103 2.10 -6.76 13.74
CA ALA A 103 0.78 -6.78 13.13
C ALA A 103 0.82 -6.48 11.62
N ALA A 104 1.61 -5.49 11.19
CA ALA A 104 1.78 -5.17 9.78
C ALA A 104 2.44 -6.31 8.98
N LEU A 105 3.41 -7.00 9.57
CA LEU A 105 4.05 -8.16 8.96
C LEU A 105 3.11 -9.36 8.88
N ILE A 106 2.37 -9.67 9.94
CA ILE A 106 1.34 -10.73 9.94
C ILE A 106 0.30 -10.45 8.85
N VAL A 107 -0.24 -9.23 8.80
CA VAL A 107 -1.19 -8.81 7.76
C VAL A 107 -0.54 -8.90 6.38
N GLY A 108 0.73 -8.52 6.23
CA GLY A 108 1.46 -8.62 4.96
C GLY A 108 1.61 -10.06 4.47
N VAL A 109 1.89 -11.02 5.36
CA VAL A 109 1.94 -12.46 5.01
C VAL A 109 0.55 -12.96 4.60
N LEU A 110 -0.49 -12.62 5.35
CA LEU A 110 -1.87 -13.00 4.99
C LEU A 110 -2.29 -12.39 3.64
N TRP A 111 -1.88 -11.15 3.38
CA TRP A 111 -2.12 -10.48 2.12
C TRP A 111 -1.35 -11.14 0.97
N TRP A 112 -0.13 -11.62 1.21
CA TRP A 112 0.63 -12.39 0.21
C TRP A 112 -0.02 -13.74 -0.09
N ILE A 113 -0.49 -14.45 0.94
CA ILE A 113 -1.24 -15.71 0.78
C ILE A 113 -2.49 -15.49 -0.08
N TRP A 114 -3.20 -14.38 0.12
CA TRP A 114 -4.36 -14.01 -0.69
C TRP A 114 -4.02 -13.84 -2.18
N HIS A 115 -2.77 -13.47 -2.52
CA HIS A 115 -2.30 -13.37 -3.90
C HIS A 115 -1.78 -14.69 -4.49
N LEU A 116 -1.56 -15.74 -3.70
CA LEU A 116 -1.01 -17.01 -4.21
C LEU A 116 -1.78 -17.60 -5.39
N PRO A 117 -3.13 -17.58 -5.44
CA PRO A 117 -3.87 -18.08 -6.60
C PRO A 117 -3.45 -17.45 -7.94
N MET A 118 -3.02 -16.17 -7.92
CA MET A 118 -2.51 -15.49 -9.11
C MET A 118 -1.25 -16.16 -9.68
N PHE A 119 -0.37 -16.64 -8.80
CA PHE A 119 0.89 -17.28 -9.18
C PHE A 119 0.73 -18.76 -9.53
N LEU A 120 -0.33 -19.41 -9.04
CA LEU A 120 -0.60 -20.83 -9.32
C LEU A 120 -1.26 -21.07 -10.68
N TYR A 121 -2.05 -20.11 -11.18
CA TYR A 121 -2.71 -20.23 -12.49
C TYR A 121 -1.82 -19.80 -13.66
N ARG A 122 -0.77 -19.00 -13.41
CA ARG A 122 0.16 -18.50 -14.43
C ARG A 122 1.37 -19.42 -14.55
N VAL A 123 1.37 -20.25 -15.58
CA VAL A 123 2.46 -21.21 -15.87
C VAL A 123 3.78 -20.53 -16.29
N ASP A 124 3.74 -19.25 -16.64
CA ASP A 124 4.88 -18.43 -17.07
C ASP A 124 5.62 -17.73 -15.92
N VAL A 125 5.10 -17.79 -14.69
CA VAL A 125 5.69 -17.09 -13.54
C VAL A 125 6.70 -17.98 -12.81
N HIS A 126 7.95 -17.53 -12.76
CA HIS A 126 9.01 -18.22 -12.01
C HIS A 126 8.77 -18.09 -10.50
N PRO A 127 8.96 -19.15 -9.69
CA PRO A 127 8.72 -19.10 -8.24
C PRO A 127 9.46 -17.97 -7.50
N ALA A 128 10.65 -17.59 -7.97
CA ALA A 128 11.39 -16.46 -7.42
C ALA A 128 10.63 -15.12 -7.51
N GLN A 129 9.73 -14.95 -8.49
CA GLN A 129 8.91 -13.74 -8.61
C GLN A 129 7.87 -13.66 -7.50
N ALA A 130 7.28 -14.79 -7.08
CA ALA A 130 6.37 -14.83 -5.93
C ALA A 130 7.09 -14.48 -4.62
N LEU A 131 8.37 -14.86 -4.49
CA LEU A 131 9.19 -14.50 -3.33
C LEU A 131 9.60 -13.02 -3.33
N LEU A 132 9.98 -12.47 -4.48
CA LEU A 132 10.25 -11.03 -4.62
C LEU A 132 8.98 -10.21 -4.35
N PHE A 133 7.83 -10.71 -4.79
CA PHE A 133 6.53 -10.11 -4.49
C PHE A 133 6.23 -10.11 -2.99
N LEU A 134 6.54 -11.20 -2.26
CA LEU A 134 6.41 -11.23 -0.80
C LEU A 134 7.21 -10.11 -0.15
N VAL A 135 8.49 -9.93 -0.52
CA VAL A 135 9.35 -8.90 0.08
C VAL A 135 8.76 -7.50 -0.15
N GLY A 136 8.34 -7.20 -1.38
CA GLY A 136 7.68 -5.93 -1.71
C GLY A 136 6.36 -5.73 -0.96
N LEU A 137 5.55 -6.77 -0.85
CA LEU A 137 4.25 -6.72 -0.19
C LEU A 137 4.38 -6.55 1.33
N LEU A 138 5.39 -7.15 1.96
CA LEU A 138 5.70 -6.92 3.38
C LEU A 138 6.09 -5.46 3.62
N ALA A 139 6.94 -4.89 2.74
CA ALA A 139 7.33 -3.48 2.80
C ALA A 139 6.13 -2.55 2.67
N GLY A 140 5.31 -2.78 1.64
CA GLY A 140 4.09 -2.04 1.39
C GLY A 140 3.13 -2.16 2.56
N SER A 141 3.00 -3.35 3.16
CA SER A 141 2.14 -3.57 4.32
C SER A 141 2.58 -2.77 5.53
N VAL A 142 3.89 -2.71 5.82
CA VAL A 142 4.44 -1.85 6.88
C VAL A 142 4.13 -0.38 6.59
N TRP A 143 4.38 0.09 5.36
CA TRP A 143 4.18 1.48 4.98
C TRP A 143 2.73 1.93 5.15
N VAL A 144 1.78 1.22 4.54
CA VAL A 144 0.37 1.58 4.60
C VAL A 144 -0.19 1.42 6.02
N SER A 145 0.34 0.48 6.81
CA SER A 145 0.00 0.37 8.24
C SER A 145 0.51 1.58 9.03
N ALA A 146 1.70 2.11 8.69
CA ALA A 146 2.20 3.34 9.29
C ALA A 146 1.35 4.55 8.91
N VAL A 147 0.93 4.68 7.64
CA VAL A 147 -0.01 5.71 7.17
C VAL A 147 -1.35 5.61 7.90
N PHE A 148 -1.90 4.41 8.02
CA PHE A 148 -3.14 4.13 8.74
C PHE A 148 -3.03 4.56 10.22
N ASN A 149 -1.95 4.17 10.91
CA ASN A 149 -1.75 4.51 12.31
C ASN A 149 -1.49 6.01 12.52
N ALA A 150 -0.68 6.64 11.67
CA ALA A 150 -0.37 8.08 11.73
C ALA A 150 -1.60 8.97 11.45
N SER A 151 -2.56 8.46 10.66
CA SER A 151 -3.83 9.15 10.37
C SER A 151 -4.92 8.93 11.43
N GLY A 152 -4.59 8.34 12.59
CA GLY A 152 -5.55 8.04 13.64
C GLY A 152 -6.45 6.83 13.34
N GLY A 153 -5.98 5.92 12.47
CA GLY A 153 -6.73 4.74 12.03
C GLY A 153 -7.69 5.02 10.88
N SER A 154 -7.37 5.96 10.00
CA SER A 154 -8.20 6.25 8.83
C SER A 154 -7.99 5.20 7.74
N VAL A 155 -9.03 4.41 7.44
CA VAL A 155 -9.02 3.48 6.30
C VAL A 155 -8.97 4.27 4.99
N PHE A 156 -9.53 5.49 4.95
CA PHE A 156 -9.40 6.40 3.81
C PHE A 156 -7.94 6.65 3.43
N ALA A 157 -7.07 6.91 4.41
CA ALA A 157 -5.64 7.15 4.14
C ALA A 157 -4.96 5.92 3.54
N ALA A 158 -5.31 4.71 4.02
CA ALA A 158 -4.81 3.45 3.47
C ALA A 158 -5.32 3.21 2.04
N MET A 159 -6.62 3.42 1.79
CA MET A 159 -7.22 3.32 0.45
C MET A 159 -6.55 4.26 -0.53
N LEU A 160 -6.34 5.52 -0.14
CA LEU A 160 -5.67 6.53 -0.97
C LEU A 160 -4.25 6.09 -1.32
N TRP A 161 -3.46 5.66 -0.35
CA TRP A 161 -2.11 5.17 -0.61
C TRP A 161 -2.12 3.97 -1.57
N HIS A 162 -2.99 3.00 -1.35
CA HIS A 162 -3.05 1.80 -2.17
C HIS A 162 -3.46 2.14 -3.61
N CYS A 163 -4.45 3.01 -3.81
CA CYS A 163 -4.83 3.47 -5.15
C CYS A 163 -3.68 4.20 -5.86
N VAL A 164 -3.01 5.12 -5.17
CA VAL A 164 -1.88 5.88 -5.76
C VAL A 164 -0.70 4.95 -6.06
N TRP A 165 -0.40 4.00 -5.18
CA TRP A 165 0.67 3.02 -5.39
C TRP A 165 0.39 2.12 -6.60
N ASN A 166 -0.84 1.64 -6.74
CA ASN A 166 -1.23 0.79 -7.87
C ASN A 166 -1.26 1.58 -9.18
N LEU A 167 -1.67 2.85 -9.13
CA LEU A 167 -1.59 3.74 -10.29
C LEU A 167 -0.14 3.96 -10.72
N ALA A 168 0.74 4.34 -9.79
CA ALA A 168 2.16 4.53 -10.06
C ALA A 168 2.83 3.25 -10.58
N SER A 169 2.45 2.10 -10.02
CA SER A 169 2.93 0.79 -10.48
C SER A 169 2.42 0.44 -11.87
N ALA A 170 1.16 0.77 -12.20
CA ALA A 170 0.60 0.56 -13.52
C ALA A 170 1.31 1.42 -14.58
N ILE A 171 1.53 2.70 -14.29
CA ILE A 171 2.37 3.59 -15.10
C ILE A 171 3.77 3.00 -15.26
N GLY A 172 4.39 2.55 -14.17
CA GLY A 172 5.75 2.03 -14.16
C GLY A 172 6.00 0.76 -14.96
N ARG A 173 4.96 -0.02 -15.31
CA ARG A 173 5.14 -1.23 -16.15
C ARG A 173 5.61 -0.89 -17.55
N ASP A 174 5.25 0.29 -18.05
CA ASP A 174 5.63 0.77 -19.38
C ASP A 174 7.03 1.41 -19.37
N PHE A 175 7.71 1.43 -18.21
CA PHE A 175 9.06 1.92 -18.02
C PHE A 175 10.07 0.77 -17.81
N PRO A 176 11.38 1.04 -17.89
CA PRO A 176 12.38 -0.01 -17.66
C PRO A 176 12.19 -0.72 -16.30
N PRO A 177 12.36 -2.05 -16.21
CA PRO A 177 12.12 -2.81 -14.96
C PRO A 177 12.87 -2.28 -13.72
N ALA A 178 14.01 -1.62 -13.94
CA ALA A 178 14.79 -0.96 -12.90
C ALA A 178 13.99 0.12 -12.13
N VAL A 179 13.02 0.79 -12.76
CA VAL A 179 12.17 1.80 -12.09
C VAL A 179 11.34 1.16 -10.99
N PHE A 180 10.70 0.02 -11.27
CA PHE A 180 9.91 -0.71 -10.30
C PHE A 180 10.76 -1.28 -9.17
N LEU A 181 11.96 -1.78 -9.49
CA LEU A 181 12.91 -2.28 -8.50
C LEU A 181 13.34 -1.16 -7.54
N ILE A 182 13.74 0.00 -8.07
CA ILE A 182 14.13 1.16 -7.25
C ILE A 182 12.96 1.63 -6.38
N MET A 183 11.75 1.71 -6.93
CA MET A 183 10.56 2.10 -6.17
C MET A 183 10.29 1.15 -5.00
N THR A 184 10.34 -0.17 -5.25
CA THR A 184 10.14 -1.20 -4.21
C THR A 184 11.26 -1.17 -3.17
N SER A 185 12.52 -1.09 -3.59
CA SER A 185 13.68 -0.97 -2.70
C SER A 185 13.64 0.30 -1.86
N THR A 186 13.16 1.40 -2.41
CA THR A 186 13.05 2.66 -1.66
C THR A 186 11.93 2.58 -0.63
N VAL A 187 10.78 1.97 -0.96
CA VAL A 187 9.73 1.72 0.05
C VAL A 187 10.25 0.81 1.15
N LEU A 188 11.02 -0.23 0.83
CA LEU A 188 11.68 -1.09 1.82
C LEU A 188 12.57 -0.27 2.77
N VAL A 189 13.43 0.58 2.21
CA VAL A 189 14.33 1.45 3.00
C VAL A 189 13.55 2.42 3.85
N LEU A 190 12.57 3.12 3.28
CA LEU A 190 11.79 4.11 4.02
C LEU A 190 10.90 3.46 5.08
N ALA A 191 10.33 2.28 4.82
CA ALA A 191 9.63 1.49 5.83
C ALA A 191 10.59 1.09 6.97
N GLY A 192 11.81 0.67 6.63
CA GLY A 192 12.87 0.40 7.60
C GLY A 192 13.25 1.63 8.43
N LEU A 193 13.38 2.80 7.81
CA LEU A 193 13.65 4.06 8.49
C LEU A 193 12.49 4.51 9.38
N LEU A 194 11.24 4.35 8.93
CA LEU A 194 10.06 4.60 9.76
C LEU A 194 10.09 3.70 11.01
N ILE A 195 10.43 2.42 10.85
CA ILE A 195 10.60 1.49 11.97
C ILE A 195 11.71 1.97 12.92
N ALA A 196 12.87 2.33 12.38
CA ALA A 196 14.04 2.72 13.16
C ALA A 196 13.84 4.04 13.92
N LEU A 197 13.19 5.03 13.29
CA LEU A 197 13.03 6.37 13.84
C LEU A 197 11.84 6.47 14.80
N TRP A 198 10.75 5.76 14.55
CA TRP A 198 9.50 5.93 15.33
C TRP A 198 9.25 4.80 16.33
N GLY A 199 9.99 3.69 16.23
CA GLY A 199 9.94 2.56 17.15
C GLY A 199 8.64 1.73 17.06
N PRO A 200 8.69 0.41 17.32
CA PRO A 200 7.54 -0.49 17.13
C PRO A 200 6.32 -0.19 18.03
N ALA A 201 6.52 0.58 19.11
CA ALA A 201 5.50 0.84 20.14
C ALA A 201 4.64 2.10 19.88
N ARG A 202 5.07 3.05 19.05
CA ARG A 202 4.38 4.36 18.91
C ARG A 202 3.36 4.43 17.76
N LEU A 203 3.09 3.31 17.10
CA LEU A 203 2.09 3.18 16.04
C LEU A 203 0.79 2.49 16.52
N ALA A 204 0.59 2.32 17.83
CA ALA A 204 -0.68 1.83 18.38
C ALA A 204 -1.68 3.00 18.62
N PRO A 205 -3.00 2.78 18.46
CA PRO A 205 -3.99 3.78 18.87
C PRO A 205 -3.82 4.07 20.37
N ARG A 206 -3.68 5.34 20.73
CA ARG A 206 -3.74 5.74 22.15
C ARG A 206 -5.07 5.27 22.72
N SER A 207 -5.05 4.57 23.86
CA SER A 207 -6.26 4.33 24.64
C SER A 207 -6.95 5.67 24.92
N PRO A 208 -8.29 5.73 24.89
CA PRO A 208 -9.00 6.93 25.32
C PRO A 208 -8.54 7.27 26.74
N ARG A 209 -8.13 8.51 26.97
CA ARG A 209 -7.94 9.01 28.33
C ARG A 209 -9.30 8.95 29.01
N THR A 210 -9.45 8.07 30.00
CA THR A 210 -10.52 8.16 30.97
C THR A 210 -10.22 9.41 31.80
N SER A 211 -10.90 10.50 31.48
CA SER A 211 -11.12 11.62 32.41
C SER A 211 -12.39 11.36 33.19
#